data_AF-A0A1H3P6N0-F1
#
_entry.id   AF-A0A1H3P6N0-F1
#
_cell.length_a   1.000
_cell.length_b   1.000
_cell.length_c   1.000
_cell.angle_alpha   90.00
_cell.angle_beta   90.00
_cell.angle_gamma   90.00
#
_symmetry.space_group_name_H-M   'P 1'
#
loop_
_entity.id
_entity.type
_entity.pdbx_description
1 polymer ?
#
loop_
_entity_poly.entity_id
_entity_poly.type
_entity_poly.pdbx_seq_one_letter_code
_entity_poly.pdbx_strand_id
1 'polypeptide(L)'
;MHGCLFFALALWLSNTVLAQSAITPKNLAIYYGMPSLVNGANGNISVAVDVFNDYDVVVLGDSLEFPQYTGAIGQIPYYGCDQNSHFDHDFTQQIIKLLQPPLGKTQVFGYVSIGGENTARQCSGIPVPLTVDEMKARIDAWSNMGVAGIFLDEAEYGFGSSRIVQNEIVDYVHSKSLRVFINGYSPDDVFGTAVVNEVLYTTGYYANTLSSVQMNPQGAAAHLGAMDIYLLEHFQVINGTFLDPQIWTDRSDKAYAYKQKYGTQIATVTTQADVSPNQADCTLLFEENKFDYAWWSTLLYGFDFMAWGEPSGFSAWGTCSSALPFHVRPNLGDIGEFISSVIHPLPNAQPIHYRDTTTGIIEIDTSTHTGRFRLISPPNQAPVANDDNVTTFEGRPVIITALELLKNDFDPDNDGINIATVDTTSSRGGTISDNGDKTFTYIPAPNILGTDSFNYTIVDDQNVGAKAVVYINITLPMLTPATYLPETVTISTGEYQWGTLKSFKEVDSDTYDIKSHRIADGRSTDWYATTTILDWPASMSELSLSYKGQYSIKNVMQSLYLYNYKTANWDLLDKRTVGNTDDVTVSAVINLSPDKYVSPKGEMKVRVRGFHTNRNFECWANALSWTVR
;
A
#
# COMPACT_ATOMS: atom_id res chain seq x y z
N MET A 1 -8.11 1.13 -20.66
CA MET A 1 -7.95 1.98 -19.46
C MET A 1 -7.17 1.19 -18.42
N HIS A 2 -5.84 1.24 -18.44
CA HIS A 2 -4.96 0.56 -17.47
C HIS A 2 -3.74 1.44 -17.21
N GLY A 3 -3.97 2.65 -16.67
CA GLY A 3 -2.89 3.63 -16.48
C GLY A 3 -3.04 4.63 -15.34
N CYS A 4 -4.10 4.54 -14.52
CA CYS A 4 -4.34 5.55 -13.47
C CYS A 4 -4.14 5.08 -12.03
N LEU A 5 -3.98 3.77 -11.75
CA LEU A 5 -3.83 3.31 -10.35
C LEU A 5 -2.40 3.36 -9.81
N PHE A 6 -1.37 3.43 -10.65
CA PHE A 6 0.03 3.42 -10.15
C PHE A 6 0.59 4.79 -9.75
N PHE A 7 -0.04 5.90 -10.16
CA PHE A 7 0.43 7.25 -9.80
C PHE A 7 -0.11 7.71 -8.44
N ALA A 8 -1.32 7.31 -8.03
CA ALA A 8 -1.88 7.72 -6.75
C ALA A 8 -1.17 7.04 -5.55
N LEU A 9 -0.82 5.75 -5.68
CA LEU A 9 -0.13 5.00 -4.63
C LEU A 9 1.30 5.55 -4.40
N ALA A 10 2.01 5.93 -5.47
CA ALA A 10 3.36 6.49 -5.39
C ALA A 10 3.38 7.90 -4.77
N LEU A 11 2.38 8.73 -5.05
CA LEU A 11 2.22 10.07 -4.46
C LEU A 11 1.79 10.01 -2.97
N TRP A 12 1.00 9.00 -2.60
CA TRP A 12 0.61 8.79 -1.19
C TRP A 12 1.79 8.26 -0.37
N LEU A 13 2.49 7.23 -0.86
CA LEU A 13 3.70 6.69 -0.23
C LEU A 13 4.83 7.74 -0.13
N SER A 14 4.97 8.63 -1.12
CA SER A 14 5.96 9.71 -1.03
C SER A 14 5.58 10.76 0.01
N ASN A 15 4.29 11.11 0.13
CA ASN A 15 3.84 12.10 1.10
C ASN A 15 3.85 11.58 2.54
N THR A 16 3.52 10.30 2.77
CA THR A 16 3.58 9.69 4.11
C THR A 16 5.02 9.50 4.58
N VAL A 17 5.94 9.06 3.71
CA VAL A 17 7.37 8.97 4.04
C VAL A 17 7.97 10.35 4.33
N LEU A 18 7.56 11.40 3.59
CA LEU A 18 7.98 12.78 3.85
C LEU A 18 7.43 13.33 5.17
N ALA A 19 6.15 13.07 5.49
CA ALA A 19 5.52 13.50 6.74
C ALA A 19 6.13 12.80 7.97
N GLN A 20 6.43 11.50 7.87
CA GLN A 20 7.07 10.74 8.94
C GLN A 20 8.52 11.20 9.19
N SER A 21 9.29 11.46 8.13
CA SER A 21 10.66 12.00 8.25
C SER A 21 10.72 13.42 8.82
N ALA A 22 9.60 14.14 8.85
CA ALA A 22 9.51 15.50 9.36
C ALA A 22 9.33 15.57 10.88
N ILE A 23 8.89 14.50 11.53
CA ILE A 23 8.55 14.49 12.96
C ILE A 23 9.42 13.58 13.82
N THR A 24 10.14 12.62 13.23
CA THR A 24 11.12 11.82 13.96
C THR A 24 12.37 12.62 14.30
N PRO A 25 12.88 12.52 15.54
CA PRO A 25 14.14 13.15 15.90
C PRO A 25 15.27 12.60 15.03
N LYS A 26 16.01 13.51 14.41
CA LYS A 26 17.20 13.22 13.61
C LYS A 26 18.38 12.81 14.49
N ASN A 27 19.33 12.11 13.91
CA ASN A 27 20.48 11.57 14.63
C ASN A 27 21.49 12.69 14.88
N LEU A 28 21.77 12.97 16.16
CA LEU A 28 22.81 13.89 16.59
C LEU A 28 23.91 13.13 17.32
N ALA A 29 25.16 13.48 17.04
CA ALA A 29 26.32 13.10 17.84
C ALA A 29 26.97 14.36 18.44
N ILE A 30 27.37 14.27 19.71
CA ILE A 30 28.32 15.19 20.33
C ILE A 30 29.56 14.36 20.63
N TYR A 31 30.68 14.69 19.99
CA TYR A 31 31.89 13.87 20.01
C TYR A 31 33.12 14.75 20.25
N TYR A 32 33.72 14.59 21.42
CA TYR A 32 34.86 15.38 21.89
C TYR A 32 36.19 14.61 21.79
N GLY A 33 36.17 13.39 21.25
CA GLY A 33 37.37 12.63 20.90
C GLY A 33 38.07 13.15 19.65
N MET A 34 39.13 12.45 19.21
CA MET A 34 39.81 12.75 17.95
C MET A 34 39.06 12.11 16.77
N PRO A 35 38.56 12.87 15.78
CA PRO A 35 37.82 12.32 14.65
C PRO A 35 38.54 11.22 13.89
N SER A 36 39.88 11.29 13.74
CA SER A 36 40.61 10.24 13.01
C SER A 36 40.69 8.89 13.74
N LEU A 37 40.38 8.87 15.04
CA LEU A 37 40.44 7.68 15.89
C LEU A 37 39.06 7.07 16.16
N VAL A 38 37.98 7.73 15.72
CA VAL A 38 36.60 7.33 16.04
C VAL A 38 36.35 5.85 15.74
N ASN A 39 35.79 5.11 16.69
CA ASN A 39 35.52 3.67 16.60
C ASN A 39 36.68 2.83 16.07
N GLY A 40 37.93 3.22 16.35
CA GLY A 40 39.11 2.50 15.87
C GLY A 40 39.45 2.76 14.40
N ALA A 41 39.02 3.88 13.81
CA ALA A 41 39.39 4.28 12.47
C ALA A 41 40.92 4.42 12.28
N ASN A 42 41.67 4.72 13.35
CA ASN A 42 43.14 4.72 13.39
C ASN A 42 43.79 5.50 12.23
N GLY A 43 43.26 6.69 11.91
CA GLY A 43 43.73 7.55 10.82
C GLY A 43 43.13 7.23 9.44
N ASN A 44 42.30 6.20 9.31
CA ASN A 44 41.59 5.91 8.07
C ASN A 44 40.38 6.84 7.92
N ILE A 45 40.55 7.88 7.09
CA ILE A 45 39.54 8.91 6.84
C ILE A 45 38.22 8.32 6.33
N SER A 46 38.25 7.31 5.45
CA SER A 46 37.03 6.72 4.91
C SER A 46 36.21 6.04 6.01
N VAL A 47 36.87 5.28 6.89
CA VAL A 47 36.21 4.61 8.01
C VAL A 47 35.64 5.63 9.00
N ALA A 48 36.38 6.70 9.30
CA ALA A 48 35.88 7.77 10.16
C ALA A 48 34.65 8.47 9.56
N VAL A 49 34.69 8.77 8.25
CA VAL A 49 33.56 9.37 7.52
C VAL A 49 32.34 8.46 7.52
N ASP A 50 32.53 7.15 7.32
CA ASP A 50 31.43 6.17 7.37
C ASP A 50 30.74 6.17 8.73
N VAL A 51 31.49 6.25 9.84
CA VAL A 51 30.92 6.35 11.20
C VAL A 51 30.08 7.61 11.37
N PHE A 52 30.60 8.77 10.98
CA PHE A 52 29.88 10.03 11.17
C PHE A 52 28.68 10.19 10.21
N ASN A 53 28.68 9.50 9.07
CA ASN A 53 27.57 9.52 8.09
C ASN A 53 26.27 8.86 8.59
N ASP A 54 26.33 8.13 9.70
CA ASP A 54 25.13 7.63 10.38
C ASP A 54 24.35 8.74 11.12
N TYR A 55 24.95 9.92 11.27
CA TYR A 55 24.39 11.07 11.95
C TYR A 55 24.04 12.20 10.97
N ASP A 56 22.96 12.94 11.27
CA ASP A 56 22.55 14.12 10.51
C ASP A 56 23.35 15.35 10.93
N VAL A 57 23.65 15.45 12.24
CA VAL A 57 24.45 16.52 12.85
C VAL A 57 25.54 15.92 13.73
N VAL A 58 26.75 16.46 13.66
CA VAL A 58 27.89 16.10 14.52
C VAL A 58 28.49 17.37 15.12
N VAL A 59 28.60 17.41 16.44
CA VAL A 59 29.40 18.42 17.15
C VAL A 59 30.78 17.84 17.41
N LEU A 60 31.83 18.56 17.00
CA LEU A 60 33.22 18.20 17.25
C LEU A 60 33.81 19.07 18.36
N GLY A 61 34.55 18.43 19.26
CA GLY A 61 35.07 19.06 20.49
C GLY A 61 36.10 20.16 20.28
N ASP A 62 36.39 20.85 21.39
CA ASP A 62 37.32 21.96 21.46
C ASP A 62 38.74 21.58 21.01
N SER A 63 39.54 22.58 20.67
CA SER A 63 40.95 22.48 20.27
C SER A 63 41.22 21.86 18.89
N LEU A 64 40.24 21.21 18.25
CA LEU A 64 40.40 20.61 16.92
C LEU A 64 40.62 21.65 15.80
N GLU A 65 40.20 22.89 16.04
CA GLU A 65 40.35 24.02 15.12
C GLU A 65 41.78 24.54 15.01
N PHE A 66 42.65 24.15 15.93
CA PHE A 66 43.99 24.70 15.99
C PHE A 66 44.99 23.95 15.11
N PRO A 67 45.89 24.66 14.42
CA PRO A 67 46.87 24.04 13.53
C PRO A 67 47.70 22.94 14.18
N GLN A 68 48.04 21.92 13.40
CA GLN A 68 48.83 20.78 13.86
C GLN A 68 50.23 21.19 14.37
N TYR A 69 50.66 20.59 15.49
CA TYR A 69 52.06 20.60 15.90
C TYR A 69 52.85 19.53 15.16
N THR A 70 54.06 19.85 14.73
CA THR A 70 54.98 18.86 14.12
C THR A 70 55.75 18.02 15.16
N GLY A 71 55.36 18.03 16.43
CA GLY A 71 55.92 17.15 17.46
C GLY A 71 55.47 15.69 17.30
N ALA A 72 56.23 14.75 17.87
CA ALA A 72 55.95 13.31 17.72
C ALA A 72 54.56 12.90 18.27
N ILE A 73 53.93 11.93 17.61
CA ILE A 73 52.67 11.29 18.03
C ILE A 73 52.80 10.87 19.51
N GLY A 74 51.90 11.36 20.37
CA GLY A 74 51.86 11.02 21.80
C GLY A 74 52.49 12.04 22.76
N GLN A 75 52.98 13.19 22.28
CA GLN A 75 53.27 14.32 23.18
C GLN A 75 52.00 15.14 23.43
N ILE A 76 51.44 15.02 24.65
CA ILE A 76 50.44 15.95 25.17
C ILE A 76 51.20 17.23 25.55
N PRO A 77 50.93 18.41 24.93
CA PRO A 77 51.53 19.65 25.40
C PRO A 77 50.94 19.97 26.78
N TYR A 78 51.73 19.81 27.84
CA TYR A 78 51.31 20.19 29.19
C TYR A 78 51.89 21.56 29.56
N TYR A 79 50.99 22.48 29.88
CA TYR A 79 51.12 23.65 30.78
C TYR A 79 51.84 24.91 30.25
N GLY A 80 51.21 25.57 29.28
CA GLY A 80 51.25 27.01 29.04
C GLY A 80 49.84 27.51 28.68
N CYS A 81 49.59 28.82 28.74
CA CYS A 81 48.28 29.41 28.34
C CYS A 81 47.95 29.23 26.85
N ASP A 82 48.94 28.84 26.06
CA ASP A 82 48.81 28.45 24.66
C ASP A 82 48.81 26.92 24.61
N GLN A 83 47.62 26.29 24.60
CA GLN A 83 47.49 24.86 24.25
C GLN A 83 47.52 24.75 22.72
N ASN A 84 46.66 24.01 22.04
CA ASN A 84 46.35 24.31 20.62
C ASN A 84 47.26 23.68 19.56
N SER A 85 47.85 22.52 19.80
CA SER A 85 48.48 21.81 18.70
C SER A 85 48.43 20.30 18.93
N HIS A 86 47.66 19.61 18.10
CA HIS A 86 47.45 18.16 18.13
C HIS A 86 47.63 17.60 16.71
N PHE A 87 47.77 16.27 16.57
CA PHE A 87 48.02 15.67 15.26
C PHE A 87 46.77 15.52 14.38
N ASP A 88 45.59 15.75 14.95
CA ASP A 88 44.32 15.40 14.32
C ASP A 88 43.73 16.50 13.42
N HIS A 89 44.31 17.71 13.44
CA HIS A 89 43.74 18.87 12.74
C HIS A 89 43.57 18.60 11.23
N ASP A 90 44.63 18.14 10.58
CA ASP A 90 44.64 17.85 9.14
C ASP A 90 43.69 16.70 8.78
N PHE A 91 43.54 15.70 9.67
CA PHE A 91 42.56 14.63 9.49
C PHE A 91 41.13 15.15 9.66
N THR A 92 40.89 15.95 10.70
CA THR A 92 39.59 16.54 11.02
C THR A 92 39.11 17.43 9.86
N GLN A 93 39.99 18.27 9.30
CA GLN A 93 39.65 19.10 8.14
C GLN A 93 39.26 18.26 6.92
N GLN A 94 39.96 17.15 6.66
CA GLN A 94 39.62 16.24 5.55
C GLN A 94 38.29 15.52 5.80
N ILE A 95 38.04 15.06 7.02
CA ILE A 95 36.79 14.40 7.41
C ILE A 95 35.61 15.38 7.26
N ILE A 96 35.72 16.62 7.77
CA ILE A 96 34.68 17.65 7.63
C ILE A 96 34.31 17.86 6.16
N LYS A 97 35.32 18.01 5.29
CA LYS A 97 35.10 18.22 3.86
C LYS A 97 34.32 17.09 3.19
N LEU A 98 34.50 15.85 3.64
CA LEU A 98 33.81 14.67 3.10
C LEU A 98 32.41 14.47 3.69
N LEU A 99 32.17 14.94 4.92
CA LEU A 99 30.86 14.87 5.58
C LEU A 99 29.88 15.93 5.08
N GLN A 100 30.36 17.14 4.75
CA GLN A 100 29.52 18.24 4.29
C GLN A 100 29.03 18.10 2.84
N PRO A 101 27.89 18.71 2.49
CA PRO A 101 27.50 18.91 1.09
C PRO A 101 28.58 19.64 0.27
N PRO A 102 28.79 19.28 -1.01
CA PRO A 102 28.02 18.30 -1.80
C PRO A 102 28.51 16.85 -1.68
N LEU A 103 29.55 16.57 -0.90
CA LEU A 103 30.19 15.24 -0.84
C LEU A 103 29.50 14.29 0.15
N GLY A 104 28.96 14.83 1.24
CA GLY A 104 28.20 14.11 2.24
C GLY A 104 26.91 14.84 2.63
N LYS A 105 26.23 14.31 3.65
CA LYS A 105 24.95 14.83 4.16
C LYS A 105 25.01 15.36 5.60
N THR A 106 26.08 15.04 6.33
CA THR A 106 26.20 15.29 7.76
C THR A 106 26.69 16.71 8.02
N GLN A 107 25.96 17.46 8.85
CA GLN A 107 26.32 18.83 9.20
C GLN A 107 27.21 18.86 10.45
N VAL A 108 28.38 19.47 10.34
CA VAL A 108 29.39 19.50 11.39
C VAL A 108 29.38 20.87 12.04
N PHE A 109 29.38 20.88 13.38
CA PHE A 109 29.46 22.06 14.20
C PHE A 109 30.75 22.03 15.02
N GLY A 110 31.51 23.13 14.98
CA GLY A 110 32.74 23.27 15.75
C GLY A 110 32.46 23.86 17.14
N TYR A 111 33.03 23.27 18.20
CA TYR A 111 32.86 23.73 19.57
C TYR A 111 33.55 25.08 19.83
N VAL A 112 32.86 25.97 20.54
CA VAL A 112 33.41 27.19 21.15
C VAL A 112 32.69 27.41 22.49
N SER A 113 33.42 27.44 23.61
CA SER A 113 32.84 27.89 24.89
C SER A 113 32.70 29.41 24.89
N ILE A 114 31.52 29.89 25.32
CA ILE A 114 31.22 31.31 25.52
C ILE A 114 30.96 31.67 26.98
N GLY A 115 31.24 30.75 27.89
CA GLY A 115 31.14 30.90 29.34
C GLY A 115 32.50 31.12 30.00
N GLY A 116 32.52 31.01 31.33
CA GLY A 116 33.63 31.43 32.18
C GLY A 116 34.32 30.33 32.97
N GLU A 117 33.86 29.07 32.93
CA GLU A 117 34.30 28.05 33.91
C GLU A 117 35.06 26.85 33.35
N ASN A 118 34.64 26.19 32.25
CA ASN A 118 35.19 24.87 31.92
C ASN A 118 36.13 24.77 30.72
N THR A 119 36.31 25.77 29.85
CA THR A 119 37.50 25.86 28.99
C THR A 119 37.44 27.12 28.14
N ALA A 120 38.51 27.89 28.11
CA ALA A 120 39.32 27.81 26.90
C ALA A 120 40.83 27.93 27.14
N ARG A 121 41.22 28.26 28.37
CA ARG A 121 42.61 28.24 28.84
C ARG A 121 42.64 27.83 30.31
N GLN A 122 43.36 26.76 30.63
CA GLN A 122 43.80 26.48 31.99
C GLN A 122 45.21 27.04 32.17
N CYS A 123 45.32 28.22 32.77
CA CYS A 123 46.60 28.86 33.06
C CYS A 123 46.97 28.52 34.52
N SER A 124 47.95 27.64 34.72
CA SER A 124 48.40 27.22 36.06
C SER A 124 47.28 26.66 36.95
N GLY A 125 46.32 25.95 36.35
CA GLY A 125 45.17 25.35 37.06
C GLY A 125 44.01 26.32 37.34
N ILE A 126 44.08 27.56 36.84
CA ILE A 126 43.01 28.55 36.92
C ILE A 126 42.31 28.65 35.56
N PRO A 127 41.00 28.43 35.48
CA PRO A 127 40.23 28.71 34.28
C PRO A 127 40.25 30.20 33.94
N VAL A 128 40.54 30.53 32.68
CA VAL A 128 40.46 31.90 32.17
C VAL A 128 39.41 31.93 31.05
N PRO A 129 38.31 32.70 31.22
CA PRO A 129 37.30 32.88 30.19
C PRO A 129 37.91 33.43 28.89
N LEU A 130 37.33 33.06 27.75
CA LEU A 130 37.69 33.72 26.49
C LEU A 130 37.24 35.18 26.49
N THR A 131 38.04 36.02 25.87
CA THR A 131 37.54 37.30 25.39
C THR A 131 36.69 37.09 24.14
N VAL A 132 35.79 38.03 23.86
CA VAL A 132 34.96 38.01 22.65
C VAL A 132 35.82 37.91 21.37
N ASP A 133 36.96 38.59 21.32
CA ASP A 133 37.85 38.54 20.15
C ASP A 133 38.47 37.14 19.94
N GLU A 134 38.73 36.41 21.03
CA GLU A 134 39.25 35.04 20.94
C GLU A 134 38.16 34.04 20.55
N MET A 135 36.92 34.22 21.04
CA MET A 135 35.78 33.46 20.55
C MET A 135 35.62 33.66 19.03
N LYS A 136 35.69 34.91 18.55
CA LYS A 136 35.64 35.24 17.11
C LYS A 136 36.78 34.59 16.33
N ALA A 137 38.00 34.57 16.88
CA ALA A 137 39.15 33.92 16.25
C ALA A 137 38.97 32.39 16.12
N ARG A 138 38.40 31.73 17.13
CA ARG A 138 38.06 30.29 17.06
C ARG A 138 36.95 30.01 16.04
N ILE A 139 35.93 30.88 15.99
CA ILE A 139 34.88 30.80 14.96
C ILE A 139 35.49 30.91 13.55
N ASP A 140 36.45 31.81 13.36
CA ASP A 140 37.16 31.93 12.08
C ASP A 140 37.96 30.67 11.74
N ALA A 141 38.64 30.07 12.72
CA ALA A 141 39.38 28.82 12.53
C ALA A 141 38.46 27.67 12.09
N TRP A 142 37.34 27.47 12.79
CA TRP A 142 36.33 26.48 12.41
C TRP A 142 35.71 26.77 11.04
N SER A 143 35.36 28.04 10.76
CA SER A 143 34.83 28.47 9.46
C SER A 143 35.78 28.13 8.32
N ASN A 144 37.09 28.32 8.51
CA ASN A 144 38.12 27.97 7.53
C ASN A 144 38.26 26.46 7.30
N MET A 145 37.84 25.62 8.25
CA MET A 145 37.77 24.16 8.08
C MET A 145 36.50 23.70 7.35
N GLY A 146 35.53 24.59 7.13
CA GLY A 146 34.33 24.32 6.35
C GLY A 146 33.18 23.69 7.14
N VAL A 147 33.07 23.97 8.44
CA VAL A 147 31.92 23.56 9.26
C VAL A 147 30.61 24.20 8.77
N ALA A 148 29.48 23.57 9.08
CA ALA A 148 28.14 24.11 8.82
C ALA A 148 27.68 25.13 9.87
N GLY A 149 28.28 25.08 11.07
CA GLY A 149 27.90 25.94 12.17
C GLY A 149 28.87 25.87 13.34
N ILE A 150 28.54 26.61 14.40
CA ILE A 150 29.31 26.67 15.63
C ILE A 150 28.44 26.20 16.79
N PHE A 151 28.98 25.27 17.57
CA PHE A 151 28.39 24.84 18.84
C PHE A 151 28.88 25.77 19.96
N LEU A 152 27.99 26.60 20.49
CA LEU A 152 28.26 27.54 21.57
C LEU A 152 27.90 26.90 22.91
N ASP A 153 28.91 26.52 23.67
CA ASP A 153 28.71 25.87 24.97
C ASP A 153 28.80 26.87 26.13
N GLU A 154 28.34 26.45 27.30
CA GLU A 154 28.32 27.25 28.53
C GLU A 154 27.51 28.56 28.38
N ALA A 155 26.43 28.55 27.59
CA ALA A 155 25.64 29.75 27.33
C ALA A 155 24.67 30.11 28.46
N GLU A 156 24.56 29.32 29.52
CA GLU A 156 23.71 29.66 30.67
C GLU A 156 24.32 30.83 31.49
N TYR A 157 23.47 31.66 32.12
CA TYR A 157 23.93 32.78 32.93
C TYR A 157 24.79 32.32 34.11
N GLY A 158 24.51 31.14 34.67
CA GLY A 158 25.31 30.50 35.73
C GLY A 158 26.77 30.21 35.36
N PHE A 159 27.13 30.27 34.07
CA PHE A 159 28.51 30.17 33.59
C PHE A 159 29.11 31.53 33.22
N GLY A 160 28.41 32.64 33.46
CA GLY A 160 28.90 33.98 33.13
C GLY A 160 28.68 34.45 31.70
N SER A 161 27.93 33.68 30.89
CA SER A 161 27.59 34.07 29.53
C SER A 161 26.42 35.05 29.51
N SER A 162 26.71 36.35 29.58
CA SER A 162 25.66 37.39 29.51
C SER A 162 24.96 37.43 28.15
N ARG A 163 23.72 37.93 28.10
CA ARG A 163 22.94 38.20 26.88
C ARG A 163 23.70 39.03 25.85
N ILE A 164 24.53 39.98 26.31
CA ILE A 164 25.34 40.83 25.43
C ILE A 164 26.35 39.96 24.67
N VAL A 165 27.08 39.10 25.39
CA VAL A 165 28.06 38.19 24.80
C VAL A 165 27.37 37.16 23.90
N GLN A 166 26.29 36.53 24.38
CA GLN A 166 25.51 35.58 23.60
C GLN A 166 25.08 36.19 22.25
N ASN A 167 24.44 37.36 22.26
CA ASN A 167 23.95 38.00 21.03
C ASN A 167 25.09 38.48 20.13
N GLU A 168 26.17 39.03 20.69
CA GLU A 168 27.33 39.45 19.89
C GLU A 168 28.00 38.28 19.17
N ILE A 169 28.13 37.13 19.84
CA ILE A 169 28.70 35.93 19.22
C ILE A 169 27.74 35.31 18.21
N VAL A 170 26.43 35.25 18.51
CA VAL A 170 25.41 34.80 17.55
C VAL A 170 25.46 35.63 16.26
N ASP A 171 25.47 36.97 16.39
CA ASP A 171 25.56 37.88 15.25
C ASP A 171 26.86 37.65 14.45
N TYR A 172 27.98 37.37 15.13
CA TYR A 172 29.24 37.07 14.46
C TYR A 172 29.20 35.75 13.70
N VAL A 173 28.65 34.68 14.28
CA VAL A 173 28.47 33.38 13.61
C VAL A 173 27.61 33.55 12.37
N HIS A 174 26.48 34.25 12.47
CA HIS A 174 25.60 34.53 11.33
C HIS A 174 26.30 35.37 10.25
N SER A 175 27.17 36.31 10.63
CA SER A 175 27.96 37.10 9.67
C SER A 175 28.89 36.25 8.78
N LYS A 176 29.24 35.04 9.25
CA LYS A 176 30.02 34.03 8.50
C LYS A 176 29.14 33.08 7.67
N SER A 177 27.83 33.34 7.60
CA SER A 177 26.84 32.43 6.99
C SER A 177 26.82 31.04 7.63
N LEU A 178 27.18 30.96 8.91
CA LEU A 178 27.16 29.74 9.71
C LEU A 178 25.89 29.68 10.57
N ARG A 179 25.50 28.47 10.95
CA ARG A 179 24.39 28.22 11.90
C ARG A 179 24.91 28.28 13.35
N VAL A 180 24.06 28.71 14.28
CA VAL A 180 24.34 28.58 15.71
C VAL A 180 23.70 27.30 16.26
N PHE A 181 24.46 26.54 17.04
CA PHE A 181 23.95 25.50 17.91
C PHE A 181 24.34 25.82 19.34
N ILE A 182 23.42 26.27 20.18
CA ILE A 182 23.73 26.83 21.49
C ILE A 182 23.27 25.92 22.62
N ASN A 183 24.15 25.64 23.58
CA ASN A 183 23.85 24.87 24.77
C ASN A 183 23.72 25.79 25.99
N GLY A 184 22.56 25.72 26.62
CA GLY A 184 22.34 26.34 27.92
C GLY A 184 21.37 25.48 28.69
N TYR A 185 21.70 25.08 29.91
CA TYR A 185 20.87 24.17 30.71
C TYR A 185 19.43 24.69 30.88
N SER A 186 19.28 26.00 31.10
CA SER A 186 18.00 26.71 31.21
C SER A 186 17.60 27.38 29.88
N PRO A 187 16.42 27.06 29.29
CA PRO A 187 15.94 27.75 28.09
C PRO A 187 15.75 29.26 28.29
N ASP A 188 15.40 29.71 29.49
CA ASP A 188 15.17 31.13 29.78
C ASP A 188 16.47 31.94 29.80
N ASP A 189 17.60 31.31 30.07
CA ASP A 189 18.91 31.95 30.06
C ASP A 189 19.36 32.23 28.61
N VAL A 190 18.84 31.47 27.66
CA VAL A 190 19.13 31.61 26.23
C VAL A 190 18.05 32.38 25.47
N PHE A 191 16.78 32.31 25.85
CA PHE A 191 15.68 32.98 25.10
C PHE A 191 14.88 34.01 25.90
N GLY A 192 14.96 33.97 27.23
CA GLY A 192 14.16 34.79 28.12
C GLY A 192 14.54 36.27 28.07
N THR A 193 13.53 37.13 28.13
CA THR A 193 13.68 38.60 28.11
C THR A 193 13.60 39.22 29.51
N ALA A 194 13.70 38.41 30.56
CA ALA A 194 13.71 38.91 31.92
C ALA A 194 14.95 39.78 32.16
N VAL A 195 14.78 40.86 32.94
CA VAL A 195 15.93 41.62 33.43
C VAL A 195 16.65 40.77 34.47
N VAL A 196 17.90 40.41 34.19
CA VAL A 196 18.75 39.62 35.08
C VAL A 196 19.99 40.43 35.39
N ASN A 197 20.23 40.68 36.68
CA ASN A 197 21.42 41.42 37.13
C ASN A 197 22.59 40.44 37.30
N GLU A 198 23.36 40.56 38.37
CA GLU A 198 24.40 39.61 38.73
C GLU A 198 23.79 38.28 39.20
N VAL A 199 24.46 37.18 38.89
CA VAL A 199 24.07 35.83 39.31
C VAL A 199 25.24 35.18 40.04
N LEU A 200 24.94 34.22 40.92
CA LEU A 200 25.96 33.34 41.46
C LEU A 200 26.29 32.28 40.40
N TYR A 201 27.58 32.06 40.15
CA TYR A 201 27.98 30.93 39.36
C TYR A 201 27.67 29.63 40.10
N THR A 202 27.14 28.65 39.39
CA THR A 202 26.55 27.45 39.98
C THR A 202 27.50 26.25 39.96
N THR A 203 28.55 26.29 39.15
CA THR A 203 29.48 25.17 38.92
C THR A 203 30.94 25.63 38.99
N GLY A 204 31.91 24.77 38.63
CA GLY A 204 33.27 25.19 38.29
C GLY A 204 34.11 25.87 39.38
N TYR A 205 35.21 26.52 38.96
CA TYR A 205 36.17 27.20 39.84
C TYR A 205 35.57 28.42 40.53
N TYR A 206 34.60 29.09 39.89
CA TYR A 206 33.97 30.28 40.42
C TYR A 206 32.62 29.98 41.12
N ALA A 207 32.28 28.70 41.34
CA ALA A 207 31.09 28.27 42.08
C ALA A 207 30.86 29.12 43.34
N ASN A 208 29.62 29.58 43.52
CA ASN A 208 29.20 30.43 44.63
C ASN A 208 29.86 31.82 44.67
N THR A 209 30.50 32.25 43.58
CA THR A 209 30.99 33.62 43.41
C THR A 209 29.96 34.43 42.63
N LEU A 210 29.71 35.66 43.07
CA LEU A 210 28.83 36.59 42.35
C LEU A 210 29.52 37.08 41.08
N SER A 211 28.80 37.05 39.96
CA SER A 211 29.30 37.56 38.68
C SER A 211 29.66 39.05 38.78
N SER A 212 30.73 39.46 38.10
CA SER A 212 31.14 40.86 38.00
C SER A 212 30.38 41.64 36.92
N VAL A 213 29.54 40.95 36.15
CA VAL A 213 28.70 41.49 35.07
C VAL A 213 27.24 41.16 35.31
N GLN A 214 26.36 42.00 34.77
CA GLN A 214 24.91 41.76 34.73
C GLN A 214 24.55 40.90 33.53
N MET A 215 23.66 39.92 33.71
CA MET A 215 23.43 38.88 32.72
C MET A 215 22.48 39.27 31.60
N ASN A 216 21.37 39.96 31.91
CA ASN A 216 20.48 40.55 30.92
C ASN A 216 19.90 41.88 31.43
N PRO A 217 20.73 42.92 31.62
CA PRO A 217 20.31 44.15 32.31
C PRO A 217 19.24 44.94 31.56
N GLN A 218 19.08 44.70 30.26
CA GLN A 218 18.12 45.41 29.40
C GLN A 218 16.92 44.55 29.01
N GLY A 219 16.84 43.29 29.48
CA GLY A 219 15.79 42.36 29.06
C GLY A 219 15.78 42.12 27.55
N ALA A 220 16.95 42.11 26.92
CA ALA A 220 17.09 41.95 25.48
C ALA A 220 16.68 40.53 25.05
N ALA A 221 16.11 40.43 23.85
CA ALA A 221 15.76 39.16 23.24
C ALA A 221 16.98 38.47 22.64
N ALA A 222 16.90 37.14 22.51
CA ALA A 222 17.89 36.37 21.77
C ALA A 222 17.89 36.71 20.28
N HIS A 223 19.05 36.67 19.64
CA HIS A 223 19.19 36.83 18.19
C HIS A 223 19.12 35.50 17.42
N LEU A 224 18.64 34.43 18.06
CA LEU A 224 18.47 33.11 17.44
C LEU A 224 17.24 33.07 16.53
N GLY A 225 17.33 32.32 15.45
CA GLY A 225 16.25 32.15 14.47
C GLY A 225 15.99 30.69 14.07
N ALA A 226 15.23 30.52 12.99
CA ALA A 226 14.74 29.21 12.53
C ALA A 226 15.83 28.28 11.97
N MET A 227 17.00 28.82 11.63
CA MET A 227 18.15 28.01 11.21
C MET A 227 19.03 27.59 12.37
N ASP A 228 18.81 28.09 13.59
CA ASP A 228 19.65 27.78 14.73
C ASP A 228 19.10 26.58 15.50
N ILE A 229 19.93 26.02 16.37
CA ILE A 229 19.61 24.85 17.20
C ILE A 229 19.87 25.24 18.66
N TYR A 230 18.98 24.87 19.56
CA TYR A 230 19.19 24.95 21.01
C TYR A 230 19.28 23.54 21.61
N LEU A 231 20.27 23.30 22.46
CA LEU A 231 20.45 22.02 23.15
C LEU A 231 19.75 22.04 24.51
N LEU A 232 18.85 21.08 24.72
CA LEU A 232 18.42 20.63 26.03
C LEU A 232 19.35 19.51 26.50
N GLU A 233 20.39 19.90 27.23
CA GLU A 233 21.29 18.97 27.89
C GLU A 233 20.66 18.36 29.15
N HIS A 234 21.04 17.12 29.48
CA HIS A 234 20.50 16.36 30.62
C HIS A 234 18.97 16.21 30.54
N PHE A 235 18.48 15.78 29.37
CA PHE A 235 17.05 15.80 29.06
C PHE A 235 16.22 14.82 29.90
N GLN A 236 16.46 13.50 29.77
CA GLN A 236 15.73 12.47 30.54
C GLN A 236 16.59 11.74 31.56
N VAL A 237 17.89 11.64 31.32
CA VAL A 237 18.85 10.98 32.22
C VAL A 237 20.04 11.90 32.40
N ILE A 238 20.49 11.97 33.66
CA ILE A 238 21.69 12.69 34.08
C ILE A 238 22.51 11.75 34.96
N ASN A 239 23.78 11.53 34.60
CA ASN A 239 24.68 10.63 35.32
C ASN A 239 24.04 9.27 35.65
N GLY A 240 23.35 8.70 34.65
CA GLY A 240 22.73 7.38 34.73
C GLY A 240 21.44 7.33 35.56
N THR A 241 20.94 8.46 36.05
CA THR A 241 19.71 8.55 36.83
C THR A 241 18.62 9.27 36.06
N PHE A 242 17.40 8.72 36.05
CA PHE A 242 16.25 9.39 35.45
C PHE A 242 15.97 10.72 36.15
N LEU A 243 15.73 11.77 35.36
CA LEU A 243 15.39 13.07 35.89
C LEU A 243 13.96 13.08 36.43
N ASP A 244 13.71 13.90 37.45
CA ASP A 244 12.37 14.12 37.96
C ASP A 244 11.43 14.58 36.83
N PRO A 245 10.23 13.97 36.69
CA PRO A 245 9.28 14.31 35.64
C PRO A 245 8.98 15.79 35.51
N GLN A 246 8.82 16.49 36.64
CA GLN A 246 8.49 17.91 36.64
C GLN A 246 9.64 18.74 36.05
N ILE A 247 10.89 18.39 36.38
CA ILE A 247 12.06 19.14 35.94
C ILE A 247 12.21 19.05 34.42
N TRP A 248 12.13 17.85 33.85
CA TRP A 248 12.30 17.71 32.40
C TRP A 248 11.09 18.27 31.65
N THR A 249 9.85 18.12 32.16
CA THR A 249 8.67 18.69 31.49
C THR A 249 8.68 20.20 31.48
N ASP A 250 9.03 20.86 32.59
CA ASP A 250 9.08 22.32 32.67
C ASP A 250 10.10 22.91 31.68
N ARG A 251 11.25 22.26 31.55
CA ARG A 251 12.28 22.66 30.57
C ARG A 251 11.81 22.40 29.13
N SER A 252 11.15 21.28 28.89
CA SER A 252 10.63 20.90 27.57
C SER A 252 9.53 21.85 27.10
N ASP A 253 8.59 22.20 27.96
CA ASP A 253 7.50 23.12 27.65
C ASP A 253 8.02 24.51 27.27
N LYS A 254 9.04 25.00 28.00
CA LYS A 254 9.72 26.26 27.66
C LYS A 254 10.44 26.18 26.33
N ALA A 255 11.24 25.13 26.11
CA ALA A 255 11.94 24.93 24.84
C ALA A 255 10.97 24.81 23.66
N TYR A 256 9.85 24.11 23.84
CA TYR A 256 8.79 24.00 22.85
C TYR A 256 8.13 25.35 22.57
N ALA A 257 7.82 26.14 23.60
CA ALA A 257 7.29 27.49 23.42
C ALA A 257 8.26 28.40 22.64
N TYR A 258 9.57 28.31 22.92
CA TYR A 258 10.58 29.07 22.18
C TYR A 258 10.78 28.57 20.75
N LYS A 259 10.73 27.26 20.51
CA LYS A 259 10.67 26.67 19.17
C LYS A 259 9.51 27.26 18.36
N GLN A 260 8.31 27.33 18.95
CA GLN A 260 7.14 27.90 18.28
C GLN A 260 7.29 29.41 18.04
N LYS A 261 7.94 30.13 18.96
CA LYS A 261 8.12 31.58 18.87
C LYS A 261 9.17 32.00 17.84
N TYR A 262 10.34 31.35 17.82
CA TYR A 262 11.49 31.76 17.02
C TYR A 262 11.74 30.86 15.80
N GLY A 263 11.06 29.71 15.73
CA GLY A 263 11.33 28.66 14.73
C GLY A 263 12.61 27.87 15.00
N THR A 264 13.37 28.22 16.05
CA THR A 264 14.65 27.58 16.42
C THR A 264 14.44 26.10 16.65
N GLN A 265 15.34 25.29 16.09
CA GLN A 265 15.30 23.85 16.26
C GLN A 265 15.73 23.47 17.67
N ILE A 266 15.22 22.35 18.19
CA ILE A 266 15.55 21.85 19.53
C ILE A 266 16.26 20.52 19.37
N ALA A 267 17.43 20.41 19.96
CA ALA A 267 18.14 19.16 20.16
C ALA A 267 18.02 18.74 21.62
N THR A 268 17.98 17.44 21.87
CA THR A 268 18.10 16.88 23.22
C THR A 268 19.37 16.05 23.32
N VAL A 269 20.01 16.06 24.48
CA VAL A 269 21.04 15.09 24.81
C VAL A 269 20.82 14.55 26.21
N THR A 270 21.01 13.25 26.34
CA THR A 270 20.91 12.53 27.60
C THR A 270 22.30 12.05 27.99
N THR A 271 22.73 12.32 29.21
CA THR A 271 24.08 11.95 29.67
C THR A 271 24.01 10.79 30.64
N GLN A 272 24.69 9.70 30.26
CA GLN A 272 24.74 8.50 31.07
C GLN A 272 25.84 8.56 32.13
N ALA A 273 26.95 9.25 31.84
CA ALA A 273 28.01 9.57 32.79
C ALA A 273 28.88 10.71 32.23
N ASP A 274 28.80 11.90 32.83
CA ASP A 274 29.63 13.06 32.43
C ASP A 274 31.11 12.83 32.76
N VAL A 275 31.38 11.98 33.76
CA VAL A 275 32.70 11.55 34.18
C VAL A 275 32.72 10.03 34.36
N SER A 276 33.63 9.34 33.70
CA SER A 276 33.65 7.87 33.71
C SER A 276 34.48 7.27 34.87
N PRO A 277 34.03 6.16 35.50
CA PRO A 277 34.91 5.19 36.16
C PRO A 277 35.79 4.46 35.14
N ASN A 278 37.01 4.06 35.50
CA ASN A 278 37.94 3.33 34.61
C ASN A 278 37.39 1.94 34.18
N GLN A 279 36.47 1.90 33.22
CA GLN A 279 35.82 0.68 32.71
C GLN A 279 36.44 0.26 31.38
N ALA A 280 36.86 -1.00 31.27
CA ALA A 280 37.59 -1.51 30.12
C ALA A 280 36.72 -1.79 28.87
N ASP A 281 35.41 -1.95 29.05
CA ASP A 281 34.45 -2.23 27.97
C ASP A 281 33.35 -1.16 27.95
N CYS A 282 33.36 -0.38 26.87
CA CYS A 282 32.49 0.77 26.66
C CYS A 282 31.07 0.37 26.25
N THR A 283 30.88 -0.84 25.71
CA THR A 283 29.55 -1.31 25.28
C THR A 283 28.67 -1.68 26.46
N LEU A 284 29.27 -2.04 27.60
CA LEU A 284 28.56 -2.34 28.84
C LEU A 284 28.04 -1.09 29.55
N LEU A 285 28.37 0.10 29.05
CA LEU A 285 27.87 1.35 29.58
C LEU A 285 26.51 1.68 28.98
N PHE A 286 26.22 1.36 27.71
CA PHE A 286 24.94 1.70 27.07
C PHE A 286 23.72 1.00 27.70
N GLU A 287 22.66 1.76 27.97
CA GLU A 287 21.39 1.26 28.51
C GLU A 287 20.24 1.60 27.55
N GLU A 288 19.87 0.62 26.71
CA GLU A 288 18.90 0.81 25.62
C GLU A 288 17.53 1.30 26.11
N ASN A 289 17.05 0.85 27.26
CA ASN A 289 15.79 1.32 27.83
C ASN A 289 15.80 2.82 28.18
N LYS A 290 16.93 3.36 28.65
CA LYS A 290 17.08 4.79 28.96
C LYS A 290 17.17 5.62 27.68
N PHE A 291 17.87 5.08 26.70
CA PHE A 291 17.97 5.67 25.37
C PHE A 291 16.60 5.76 24.70
N ASP A 292 15.83 4.66 24.69
CA ASP A 292 14.47 4.61 24.14
C ASP A 292 13.56 5.60 24.86
N TYR A 293 13.61 5.66 26.18
CA TYR A 293 12.84 6.62 26.97
C TYR A 293 13.17 8.08 26.59
N ALA A 294 14.46 8.42 26.47
CA ALA A 294 14.91 9.72 26.01
C ALA A 294 14.44 10.05 24.59
N TRP A 295 14.54 9.07 23.69
CA TRP A 295 14.14 9.23 22.31
C TRP A 295 12.62 9.42 22.16
N TRP A 296 11.82 8.62 22.85
CA TRP A 296 10.36 8.76 22.86
C TRP A 296 9.92 10.10 23.44
N SER A 297 10.54 10.56 24.52
CA SER A 297 10.25 11.89 25.07
C SER A 297 10.65 13.02 24.12
N THR A 298 11.71 12.84 23.33
CA THR A 298 12.10 13.82 22.30
C THR A 298 11.06 13.86 21.16
N LEU A 299 10.59 12.69 20.73
CA LEU A 299 9.53 12.53 19.74
C LEU A 299 8.20 13.14 20.22
N LEU A 300 7.82 12.94 21.48
CA LEU A 300 6.58 13.47 22.07
C LEU A 300 6.46 14.99 21.85
N TYR A 301 7.54 15.74 22.02
CA TYR A 301 7.55 17.19 21.82
C TYR A 301 7.74 17.61 20.36
N GLY A 302 8.11 16.69 19.47
CA GLY A 302 8.50 17.02 18.10
C GLY A 302 9.79 17.84 18.06
N PHE A 303 10.75 17.51 18.95
CA PHE A 303 12.08 18.10 18.91
C PHE A 303 12.91 17.46 17.79
N ASP A 304 13.77 18.26 17.17
CA ASP A 304 14.35 17.99 15.86
C ASP A 304 15.48 16.97 15.90
N PHE A 305 16.23 16.91 17.00
CA PHE A 305 17.44 16.08 17.10
C PHE A 305 17.54 15.40 18.47
N MET A 306 18.10 14.20 18.50
CA MET A 306 18.42 13.48 19.73
C MET A 306 19.82 12.90 19.70
N ALA A 307 20.60 13.20 20.73
CA ALA A 307 21.90 12.62 21.00
C ALA A 307 21.91 11.75 22.25
N TRP A 308 22.84 10.80 22.24
CA TRP A 308 23.25 10.05 23.41
C TRP A 308 24.63 10.51 23.84
N GLY A 309 24.77 10.84 25.13
CA GLY A 309 26.04 11.22 25.73
C GLY A 309 26.88 9.99 25.99
N GLU A 310 27.82 9.72 25.09
CA GLU A 310 28.80 8.67 25.25
C GLU A 310 29.65 8.92 26.52
N PRO A 311 30.08 7.83 27.21
CA PRO A 311 30.83 7.95 28.45
C PRO A 311 32.14 8.71 28.22
N SER A 312 32.84 9.01 29.33
CA SER A 312 34.21 9.54 29.25
C SER A 312 34.25 10.98 28.69
N GLY A 313 33.24 11.77 29.05
CA GLY A 313 33.08 13.17 28.64
C GLY A 313 32.85 13.31 27.15
N PHE A 314 31.83 12.65 26.61
CA PHE A 314 31.54 12.60 25.17
C PHE A 314 32.74 12.05 24.37
N SER A 315 33.32 10.96 24.88
CA SER A 315 34.43 10.25 24.24
C SER A 315 35.75 11.03 24.15
N ALA A 316 35.92 12.06 25.00
CA ALA A 316 37.12 12.89 25.05
C ALA A 316 38.34 12.20 25.69
N TRP A 317 38.15 11.39 26.74
CA TRP A 317 39.26 10.87 27.54
C TRP A 317 38.98 9.48 28.14
N GLY A 318 39.97 8.87 28.80
CA GLY A 318 39.81 7.56 29.43
C GLY A 318 39.76 6.38 28.43
N THR A 319 39.36 5.21 28.93
CA THR A 319 39.34 3.94 28.18
C THR A 319 38.33 3.92 27.03
N CYS A 320 37.28 4.73 27.12
CA CYS A 320 36.26 4.90 26.09
C CYS A 320 36.46 6.14 25.21
N SER A 321 37.67 6.71 25.25
CA SER A 321 38.01 7.78 24.32
C SER A 321 37.83 7.29 22.87
N SER A 322 37.30 8.17 22.03
CA SER A 322 37.00 7.91 20.62
C SER A 322 35.89 6.89 20.33
N ALA A 323 35.10 6.45 21.32
CA ALA A 323 33.92 5.63 21.08
C ALA A 323 32.75 6.47 20.54
N LEU A 324 32.05 6.00 19.52
CA LEU A 324 30.79 6.56 19.04
C LEU A 324 29.94 5.44 18.42
N PRO A 325 29.51 4.44 19.20
CA PRO A 325 28.66 3.39 18.69
C PRO A 325 27.32 3.95 18.19
N PHE A 326 26.85 3.44 17.05
CA PHE A 326 25.53 3.79 16.56
C PHE A 326 24.45 3.00 17.31
N HIS A 327 23.47 3.72 17.87
CA HIS A 327 22.35 3.15 18.62
C HIS A 327 21.09 3.14 17.77
N VAL A 328 20.46 1.98 17.61
CA VAL A 328 19.25 1.86 16.80
C VAL A 328 18.08 2.55 17.50
N ARG A 329 17.34 3.40 16.79
CA ARG A 329 16.15 4.08 17.34
C ARG A 329 14.91 3.19 17.21
N PRO A 330 13.89 3.33 18.10
CA PRO A 330 12.62 2.62 17.96
C PRO A 330 11.98 2.80 16.57
N ASN A 331 11.46 1.70 16.01
CA ASN A 331 10.72 1.73 14.75
C ASN A 331 9.24 2.04 15.01
N LEU A 332 8.73 3.13 14.43
CA LEU A 332 7.41 3.67 14.73
C LEU A 332 6.30 3.19 13.79
N GLY A 333 6.64 2.75 12.57
CA GLY A 333 5.67 2.77 11.48
C GLY A 333 5.12 4.18 11.21
N ASP A 334 4.03 4.30 10.44
CA ASP A 334 3.43 5.60 10.12
C ASP A 334 2.64 6.16 11.31
N ILE A 335 3.22 7.18 11.96
CA ILE A 335 2.58 7.88 13.07
C ILE A 335 1.80 9.13 12.62
N GLY A 336 1.75 9.46 11.33
CA GLY A 336 0.98 10.59 10.82
C GLY A 336 1.53 11.97 11.22
N GLU A 337 0.66 12.95 11.45
CA GLU A 337 1.03 14.32 11.87
C GLU A 337 0.56 14.61 13.30
N PHE A 338 1.25 15.51 14.03
CA PHE A 338 0.78 15.99 15.34
C PHE A 338 -0.49 16.83 15.21
N ILE A 339 -1.54 16.48 15.96
CA ILE A 339 -2.82 17.19 15.94
C ILE A 339 -3.17 17.86 17.28
N SER A 340 -2.39 17.59 18.33
CA SER A 340 -2.52 18.23 19.63
C SER A 340 -1.17 18.72 20.18
N SER A 341 -1.21 19.53 21.23
CA SER A 341 -0.05 19.81 22.08
C SER A 341 0.24 18.61 22.99
N VAL A 342 1.41 18.60 23.62
CA VAL A 342 1.68 17.63 24.68
C VAL A 342 0.68 17.82 25.83
N ILE A 343 0.14 16.71 26.33
CA ILE A 343 -0.79 16.68 27.47
C ILE A 343 -0.10 15.98 28.62
N HIS A 344 -0.06 16.67 29.77
CA HIS A 344 0.50 16.16 31.01
C HIS A 344 -0.61 15.62 31.90
N PRO A 345 -0.33 14.57 32.69
CA PRO A 345 -1.31 14.03 33.61
C PRO A 345 -1.65 15.05 34.71
N LEU A 346 -2.90 15.03 35.17
CA LEU A 346 -3.30 15.82 36.34
C LEU A 346 -2.55 15.35 37.59
N PRO A 347 -2.33 16.22 38.59
CA PRO A 347 -1.80 15.80 39.88
C PRO A 347 -2.65 14.66 40.47
N ASN A 348 -2.04 13.50 40.72
CA ASN A 348 -2.66 12.23 41.16
C ASN A 348 -3.32 11.34 40.08
N ALA A 349 -3.15 11.63 38.80
CA ALA A 349 -3.54 10.74 37.70
C ALA A 349 -2.43 9.71 37.37
N GLN A 350 -2.68 8.83 36.40
CA GLN A 350 -1.64 7.95 35.84
C GLN A 350 -0.49 8.80 35.30
N PRO A 351 0.79 8.39 35.47
CA PRO A 351 1.99 9.17 35.15
C PRO A 351 2.31 9.18 33.64
N ILE A 352 1.26 9.28 32.80
CA ILE A 352 1.35 9.15 31.36
C ILE A 352 1.20 10.53 30.73
N HIS A 353 2.26 10.98 30.06
CA HIS A 353 2.24 12.13 29.17
C HIS A 353 1.95 11.63 27.77
N TYR A 354 1.12 12.36 27.01
CA TYR A 354 0.76 11.91 25.67
C TYR A 354 0.55 13.04 24.69
N ARG A 355 0.57 12.69 23.41
CA ARG A 355 0.27 13.58 22.29
C ARG A 355 -0.40 12.81 21.18
N ASP A 356 -1.47 13.38 20.65
CA ASP A 356 -2.24 12.76 19.58
C ASP A 356 -1.62 13.04 18.23
N THR A 357 -1.70 12.04 17.37
CA THR A 357 -1.36 12.13 15.96
C THR A 357 -2.55 11.72 15.10
N THR A 358 -2.46 11.92 13.79
CA THR A 358 -3.52 11.51 12.86
C THR A 358 -3.73 9.99 12.78
N THR A 359 -2.77 9.17 13.22
CA THR A 359 -2.86 7.70 13.17
C THR A 359 -2.83 7.04 14.55
N GLY A 360 -2.56 7.76 15.64
CA GLY A 360 -2.48 7.18 16.98
C GLY A 360 -2.11 8.16 18.08
N ILE A 361 -1.54 7.64 19.16
CA ILE A 361 -1.11 8.41 20.34
C ILE A 361 0.32 8.02 20.72
N ILE A 362 1.18 9.01 20.91
CA ILE A 362 2.49 8.82 21.54
C ILE A 362 2.30 8.93 23.06
N GLU A 363 2.78 7.97 23.82
CA GLU A 363 2.61 7.89 25.27
C GLU A 363 3.98 7.70 25.96
N ILE A 364 4.24 8.47 27.02
CA ILE A 364 5.42 8.38 27.90
C ILE A 364 4.95 8.09 29.32
N ASP A 365 5.30 6.93 29.85
CA ASP A 365 5.03 6.55 31.24
C ASP A 365 6.27 6.80 32.10
N THR A 366 6.18 7.80 32.98
CA THR A 366 7.31 8.21 33.83
C THR A 366 7.49 7.31 35.06
N SER A 367 6.55 6.41 35.37
CA SER A 367 6.73 5.44 36.45
C SER A 367 7.54 4.23 36.01
N THR A 368 7.31 3.77 34.78
CA THR A 368 8.03 2.65 34.20
C THR A 368 9.22 3.09 33.36
N HIS A 369 9.34 4.39 33.05
CA HIS A 369 10.34 4.97 32.15
C HIS A 369 10.29 4.32 30.77
N THR A 370 9.09 4.22 30.22
CA THR A 370 8.86 3.64 28.89
C THR A 370 8.09 4.61 28.01
N GLY A 371 8.35 4.52 26.70
CA GLY A 371 7.59 5.22 25.68
C GLY A 371 7.00 4.23 24.68
N ARG A 372 5.87 4.58 24.09
CA ARG A 372 5.25 3.78 23.02
C ARG A 372 4.40 4.63 22.10
N PHE A 373 4.13 4.09 20.91
CA PHE A 373 3.08 4.58 20.03
C PHE A 373 1.90 3.59 20.05
N ARG A 374 0.71 4.11 20.31
CA ARG A 374 -0.54 3.35 20.27
C ARG A 374 -1.32 3.75 19.04
N LEU A 375 -1.34 2.88 18.03
CA LEU A 375 -2.15 3.06 16.84
C LEU A 375 -3.63 3.19 17.22
N ILE A 376 -4.33 4.17 16.64
CA ILE A 376 -5.78 4.25 16.66
C ILE A 376 -6.23 3.85 15.26
N SER A 377 -6.79 2.64 15.12
CA SER A 377 -7.39 2.23 13.85
C SER A 377 -8.55 3.16 13.50
N PRO A 378 -8.76 3.47 12.20
CA PRO A 378 -9.98 4.13 11.76
C PRO A 378 -11.22 3.35 12.26
N PRO A 379 -12.36 4.02 12.47
CA PRO A 379 -13.62 3.32 12.69
C PRO A 379 -13.91 2.38 11.51
N ASN A 380 -14.29 1.14 11.80
CA ASN A 380 -14.69 0.15 10.79
C ASN A 380 -15.78 0.73 9.88
N GLN A 381 -15.57 0.65 8.57
CA GLN A 381 -16.52 1.06 7.55
C GLN A 381 -17.41 -0.11 7.17
N ALA A 382 -18.69 0.15 6.94
CA ALA A 382 -19.59 -0.90 6.46
C ALA A 382 -19.21 -1.32 5.04
N PRO A 383 -19.44 -2.60 4.66
CA PRO A 383 -19.21 -3.04 3.30
C PRO A 383 -20.15 -2.35 2.31
N VAL A 384 -19.76 -2.34 1.03
CA VAL A 384 -20.56 -1.82 -0.08
C VAL A 384 -21.17 -2.98 -0.84
N ALA A 385 -22.50 -3.10 -0.75
CA ALA A 385 -23.28 -4.08 -1.49
C ALA A 385 -23.85 -3.45 -2.78
N ASN A 386 -23.63 -4.06 -3.92
CA ASN A 386 -24.03 -3.59 -5.25
C ASN A 386 -25.06 -4.54 -5.86
N ASP A 387 -26.12 -3.99 -6.46
CA ASP A 387 -27.21 -4.78 -7.01
C ASP A 387 -26.79 -5.79 -8.10
N ASP A 388 -27.47 -6.93 -8.11
CA ASP A 388 -27.21 -8.06 -9.01
C ASP A 388 -28.28 -8.25 -10.08
N ASN A 389 -27.92 -8.95 -11.15
CA ASN A 389 -28.85 -9.32 -12.21
C ASN A 389 -28.74 -10.80 -12.58
N VAL A 390 -29.88 -11.48 -12.59
CA VAL A 390 -30.02 -12.90 -12.95
C VAL A 390 -31.12 -13.04 -14.01
N THR A 391 -31.03 -14.06 -14.87
CA THR A 391 -32.09 -14.38 -15.84
C THR A 391 -32.53 -15.82 -15.67
N THR A 392 -33.84 -16.07 -15.76
CA THR A 392 -34.40 -17.42 -15.79
C THR A 392 -35.58 -17.49 -16.77
N PHE A 393 -36.14 -18.69 -16.93
CA PHE A 393 -37.38 -18.91 -17.65
C PHE A 393 -38.56 -19.07 -16.70
N GLU A 394 -39.75 -18.79 -17.19
CA GLU A 394 -40.99 -19.05 -16.45
C GLU A 394 -41.02 -20.50 -15.92
N GLY A 395 -41.34 -20.66 -14.64
CA GLY A 395 -41.44 -21.96 -13.98
C GLY A 395 -40.12 -22.71 -13.82
N ARG A 396 -38.98 -22.14 -14.21
CA ARG A 396 -37.66 -22.76 -14.11
C ARG A 396 -36.91 -22.21 -12.89
N PRO A 397 -36.55 -23.07 -11.90
CA PRO A 397 -35.66 -22.68 -10.83
C PRO A 397 -34.28 -22.24 -11.34
N VAL A 398 -33.69 -21.26 -10.67
CA VAL A 398 -32.29 -20.83 -10.87
C VAL A 398 -31.54 -20.94 -9.55
N ILE A 399 -30.30 -21.43 -9.62
CA ILE A 399 -29.39 -21.48 -8.47
C ILE A 399 -28.42 -20.32 -8.63
N ILE A 400 -28.30 -19.51 -7.58
CA ILE A 400 -27.41 -18.36 -7.49
C ILE A 400 -26.41 -18.66 -6.39
N THR A 401 -25.12 -18.55 -6.66
CA THR A 401 -24.07 -18.80 -5.69
C THR A 401 -23.74 -17.53 -4.90
N ALA A 402 -23.28 -17.67 -3.66
CA ALA A 402 -22.77 -16.54 -2.89
C ALA A 402 -21.60 -15.82 -3.60
N LEU A 403 -20.79 -16.56 -4.36
CA LEU A 403 -19.70 -15.98 -5.15
C LEU A 403 -20.21 -15.07 -6.27
N GLU A 404 -21.36 -15.41 -6.88
CA GLU A 404 -21.97 -14.56 -7.91
C GLU A 404 -22.51 -13.26 -7.32
N LEU A 405 -23.19 -13.32 -6.17
CA LEU A 405 -23.72 -12.14 -5.47
C LEU A 405 -22.60 -11.24 -4.92
N LEU A 406 -21.51 -11.81 -4.40
CA LEU A 406 -20.41 -11.03 -3.82
C LEU A 406 -19.42 -10.48 -4.85
N LYS A 407 -19.61 -10.76 -6.15
CA LYS A 407 -18.58 -10.50 -7.19
C LYS A 407 -18.26 -9.01 -7.38
N ASN A 408 -19.26 -8.16 -7.20
CA ASN A 408 -19.20 -6.71 -7.32
C ASN A 408 -19.23 -6.01 -5.96
N ASP A 409 -19.31 -6.76 -4.86
CA ASP A 409 -19.30 -6.23 -3.50
C ASP A 409 -17.86 -6.06 -2.99
N PHE A 410 -17.65 -5.09 -2.11
CA PHE A 410 -16.33 -4.87 -1.51
C PHE A 410 -16.45 -4.19 -0.15
N ASP A 411 -15.42 -4.35 0.68
CA ASP A 411 -15.30 -3.62 1.94
C ASP A 411 -14.20 -2.55 1.83
N PRO A 412 -14.44 -1.29 2.26
CA PRO A 412 -13.43 -0.22 2.20
C PRO A 412 -12.17 -0.48 3.03
N ASP A 413 -12.28 -1.21 4.15
CA ASP A 413 -11.18 -1.63 5.01
C ASP A 413 -10.52 -2.92 4.49
N ASN A 414 -11.05 -3.50 3.41
CA ASN A 414 -10.61 -4.73 2.78
C ASN A 414 -10.76 -5.96 3.70
N ASP A 415 -11.75 -5.91 4.60
CA ASP A 415 -12.20 -7.02 5.43
C ASP A 415 -12.95 -8.08 4.59
N GLY A 416 -13.07 -9.31 5.12
CA GLY A 416 -13.84 -10.36 4.48
C GLY A 416 -15.34 -10.06 4.49
N ILE A 417 -16.02 -10.27 3.35
CA ILE A 417 -17.48 -10.09 3.23
C ILE A 417 -18.20 -11.43 3.08
N ASN A 418 -19.32 -11.58 3.78
CA ASN A 418 -20.16 -12.78 3.75
C ASN A 418 -21.65 -12.40 3.65
N ILE A 419 -22.46 -13.26 3.03
CA ILE A 419 -23.92 -13.10 3.03
C ILE A 419 -24.46 -13.48 4.40
N ALA A 420 -25.10 -12.52 5.07
CA ALA A 420 -25.72 -12.72 6.38
C ALA A 420 -27.16 -13.23 6.26
N THR A 421 -27.95 -12.63 5.37
CA THR A 421 -29.37 -12.99 5.18
C THR A 421 -29.80 -12.77 3.75
N VAL A 422 -30.79 -13.56 3.31
CA VAL A 422 -31.49 -13.41 2.04
C VAL A 422 -32.99 -13.48 2.31
N ASP A 423 -33.76 -12.62 1.65
CA ASP A 423 -35.23 -12.68 1.71
C ASP A 423 -35.73 -14.06 1.24
N THR A 424 -36.73 -14.63 1.91
CA THR A 424 -37.30 -15.94 1.54
C THR A 424 -38.40 -15.85 0.48
N THR A 425 -38.87 -14.63 0.17
CA THR A 425 -39.90 -14.36 -0.82
C THR A 425 -39.52 -13.11 -1.62
N SER A 426 -39.70 -13.16 -2.93
CA SER A 426 -39.45 -12.05 -3.84
C SER A 426 -40.62 -11.06 -3.90
N SER A 427 -40.39 -9.89 -4.49
CA SER A 427 -41.37 -8.81 -4.61
C SER A 427 -42.62 -9.19 -5.41
N ARG A 428 -42.53 -10.20 -6.29
CA ARG A 428 -43.67 -10.73 -7.06
C ARG A 428 -44.07 -12.16 -6.66
N GLY A 429 -43.65 -12.62 -5.48
CA GLY A 429 -44.17 -13.85 -4.86
C GLY A 429 -43.49 -15.15 -5.27
N GLY A 430 -42.38 -15.10 -6.01
CA GLY A 430 -41.47 -16.24 -6.15
C GLY A 430 -40.76 -16.58 -4.83
N THR A 431 -40.35 -17.83 -4.66
CA THR A 431 -39.74 -18.35 -3.43
C THR A 431 -38.23 -18.39 -3.52
N ILE A 432 -37.52 -18.04 -2.45
CA ILE A 432 -36.07 -18.16 -2.32
C ILE A 432 -35.77 -19.15 -1.19
N SER A 433 -34.85 -20.07 -1.42
CA SER A 433 -34.37 -21.02 -0.41
C SER A 433 -32.85 -20.97 -0.32
N ASP A 434 -32.32 -20.74 0.89
CA ASP A 434 -30.91 -20.98 1.20
C ASP A 434 -30.68 -22.49 1.31
N ASN A 435 -29.79 -23.03 0.47
CA ASN A 435 -29.51 -24.45 0.41
C ASN A 435 -28.49 -24.90 1.49
N GLY A 436 -27.92 -23.98 2.26
CA GLY A 436 -26.96 -24.28 3.33
C GLY A 436 -25.54 -24.60 2.84
N ASP A 437 -25.28 -24.51 1.54
CA ASP A 437 -23.99 -24.78 0.88
C ASP A 437 -23.44 -23.55 0.15
N LYS A 438 -23.85 -22.34 0.60
CA LYS A 438 -23.57 -21.04 -0.03
C LYS A 438 -24.22 -20.87 -1.41
N THR A 439 -25.33 -21.56 -1.66
CA THR A 439 -26.16 -21.36 -2.85
C THR A 439 -27.60 -21.08 -2.47
N PHE A 440 -28.29 -20.29 -3.30
CA PHE A 440 -29.66 -19.86 -3.11
C PHE A 440 -30.49 -20.26 -4.32
N THR A 441 -31.60 -20.95 -4.10
CA THR A 441 -32.53 -21.35 -5.15
C THR A 441 -33.68 -20.37 -5.24
N TYR A 442 -33.84 -19.68 -6.38
CA TYR A 442 -35.02 -18.88 -6.69
C TYR A 442 -35.97 -19.66 -7.62
N ILE A 443 -37.26 -19.68 -7.28
CA ILE A 443 -38.33 -20.27 -8.11
C ILE A 443 -39.35 -19.17 -8.43
N PRO A 444 -39.55 -18.81 -9.71
CA PRO A 444 -40.56 -17.85 -10.10
C PRO A 444 -41.97 -18.28 -9.67
N ALA A 445 -42.82 -17.32 -9.30
CA ALA A 445 -44.25 -17.60 -9.16
C ALA A 445 -44.88 -17.95 -10.53
N PRO A 446 -45.92 -18.80 -10.58
CA PRO A 446 -46.57 -19.19 -11.83
C PRO A 446 -47.10 -18.00 -12.64
N ASN A 447 -46.99 -18.05 -13.97
CA ASN A 447 -47.50 -17.02 -14.89
C ASN A 447 -46.85 -15.63 -14.74
N ILE A 448 -45.64 -15.57 -14.18
CA ILE A 448 -44.87 -14.33 -14.07
C ILE A 448 -43.85 -14.22 -15.20
N LEU A 449 -43.87 -13.09 -15.90
CA LEU A 449 -42.86 -12.65 -16.87
C LEU A 449 -42.34 -11.25 -16.51
N GLY A 450 -41.15 -10.92 -17.00
CA GLY A 450 -40.47 -9.65 -16.74
C GLY A 450 -39.64 -9.66 -15.46
N THR A 451 -39.37 -8.48 -14.90
CA THR A 451 -38.50 -8.33 -13.73
C THR A 451 -39.21 -8.70 -12.42
N ASP A 452 -38.53 -9.45 -11.57
CA ASP A 452 -38.83 -9.72 -10.17
C ASP A 452 -37.59 -9.35 -9.32
N SER A 453 -37.71 -9.28 -7.99
CA SER A 453 -36.57 -8.92 -7.14
C SER A 453 -36.65 -9.44 -5.71
N PHE A 454 -35.50 -9.60 -5.05
CA PHE A 454 -35.40 -9.86 -3.60
C PHE A 454 -34.15 -9.19 -3.02
N ASN A 455 -34.12 -8.92 -1.71
CA ASN A 455 -32.94 -8.34 -1.06
C ASN A 455 -32.05 -9.41 -0.43
N TYR A 456 -30.77 -9.09 -0.34
CA TYR A 456 -29.82 -9.78 0.54
C TYR A 456 -29.04 -8.76 1.37
N THR A 457 -28.50 -9.23 2.49
CA THR A 457 -27.62 -8.44 3.38
C THR A 457 -26.26 -9.12 3.44
N ILE A 458 -25.20 -8.36 3.21
CA ILE A 458 -23.82 -8.78 3.48
C ILE A 458 -23.34 -8.20 4.81
N VAL A 459 -22.39 -8.86 5.44
CA VAL A 459 -21.67 -8.37 6.62
C VAL A 459 -20.17 -8.54 6.44
N ASP A 460 -19.42 -7.63 7.03
CA ASP A 460 -17.98 -7.76 7.22
C ASP A 460 -17.65 -8.71 8.39
N ASP A 461 -16.36 -8.91 8.65
CA ASP A 461 -15.85 -9.74 9.75
C ASP A 461 -16.15 -9.15 11.15
N GLN A 462 -16.60 -7.89 11.21
CA GLN A 462 -16.99 -7.17 12.42
C GLN A 462 -18.52 -7.09 12.59
N ASN A 463 -19.29 -7.77 11.73
CA ASN A 463 -20.75 -7.83 11.69
C ASN A 463 -21.46 -6.49 11.39
N VAL A 464 -20.79 -5.54 10.74
CA VAL A 464 -21.45 -4.38 10.15
C VAL A 464 -21.95 -4.77 8.76
N GLY A 465 -23.18 -4.36 8.40
CA GLY A 465 -23.84 -4.89 7.20
C GLY A 465 -24.38 -3.84 6.24
N ALA A 466 -24.52 -4.26 4.99
CA ALA A 466 -25.11 -3.50 3.89
C ALA A 466 -26.07 -4.38 3.08
N LYS A 467 -27.00 -3.74 2.36
CA LYS A 467 -28.06 -4.41 1.60
C LYS A 467 -27.94 -4.12 0.11
N ALA A 468 -28.24 -5.13 -0.69
CA ALA A 468 -28.38 -5.01 -2.15
C ALA A 468 -29.59 -5.80 -2.64
N VAL A 469 -29.99 -5.52 -3.88
CA VAL A 469 -31.14 -6.10 -4.56
C VAL A 469 -30.68 -7.03 -5.67
N VAL A 470 -31.24 -8.23 -5.72
CA VAL A 470 -31.12 -9.12 -6.88
C VAL A 470 -32.31 -8.89 -7.79
N TYR A 471 -32.07 -8.48 -9.04
CA TYR A 471 -33.09 -8.39 -10.09
C TYR A 471 -33.11 -9.66 -10.94
N ILE A 472 -34.26 -10.34 -11.00
CA ILE A 472 -34.44 -11.52 -11.87
C ILE A 472 -35.27 -11.15 -13.09
N ASN A 473 -34.71 -11.32 -14.28
CA ASN A 473 -35.45 -11.23 -15.54
C ASN A 473 -36.03 -12.60 -15.94
N ILE A 474 -37.36 -12.71 -15.99
CA ILE A 474 -38.07 -13.97 -16.28
C ILE A 474 -38.62 -13.92 -17.71
N THR A 475 -38.19 -14.88 -18.54
CA THR A 475 -38.51 -14.94 -19.98
C THR A 475 -39.16 -16.27 -20.37
N LEU A 476 -39.65 -16.38 -21.61
CA LEU A 476 -40.15 -17.65 -22.14
C LEU A 476 -38.98 -18.53 -22.63
N PRO A 477 -39.04 -19.87 -22.47
CA PRO A 477 -38.05 -20.75 -23.07
C PRO A 477 -38.12 -20.66 -24.60
N MET A 478 -36.96 -20.57 -25.27
CA MET A 478 -36.90 -20.69 -26.73
C MET A 478 -37.27 -22.13 -27.13
N LEU A 479 -38.32 -22.31 -27.95
CA LEU A 479 -38.65 -23.61 -28.54
C LEU A 479 -37.62 -23.94 -29.63
N THR A 480 -36.76 -24.93 -29.38
CA THR A 480 -35.91 -25.54 -30.41
C THR A 480 -36.78 -26.37 -31.36
N PRO A 481 -36.70 -26.19 -32.69
CA PRO A 481 -37.47 -26.99 -33.64
C PRO A 481 -37.16 -28.48 -33.51
N ALA A 482 -38.19 -29.32 -33.40
CA ALA A 482 -38.03 -30.76 -33.30
C ALA A 482 -37.77 -31.36 -34.69
N THR A 483 -36.78 -32.25 -34.80
CA THR A 483 -36.45 -32.96 -36.06
C THR A 483 -36.85 -34.43 -35.97
N TYR A 484 -37.64 -34.90 -36.94
CA TYR A 484 -38.16 -36.26 -37.03
C TYR A 484 -37.56 -36.97 -38.25
N LEU A 485 -37.19 -38.24 -38.07
CA LEU A 485 -36.66 -39.11 -39.12
C LEU A 485 -37.74 -40.13 -39.55
N PRO A 486 -37.70 -40.62 -40.80
CA PRO A 486 -38.57 -41.70 -41.27
C PRO A 486 -38.51 -42.97 -40.42
N GLU A 487 -39.67 -43.52 -40.09
CA GLU A 487 -39.85 -44.78 -39.37
C GLU A 487 -40.01 -45.99 -40.30
N THR A 488 -40.63 -45.81 -41.47
CA THR A 488 -40.79 -46.89 -42.46
C THR A 488 -40.54 -46.40 -43.87
N VAL A 489 -40.14 -47.31 -44.75
CA VAL A 489 -40.01 -47.07 -46.20
C VAL A 489 -40.70 -48.21 -46.95
N THR A 490 -41.52 -47.86 -47.92
CA THR A 490 -42.24 -48.80 -48.79
C THR A 490 -41.89 -48.52 -50.25
N ILE A 491 -41.45 -49.55 -50.97
CA ILE A 491 -41.17 -49.48 -52.42
C ILE A 491 -42.41 -49.94 -53.18
N SER A 492 -42.90 -49.08 -54.06
CA SER A 492 -44.03 -49.35 -54.95
C SER A 492 -43.60 -49.73 -56.37
N THR A 493 -42.42 -49.28 -56.81
CA THR A 493 -41.79 -49.69 -58.07
C THR A 493 -40.27 -49.65 -57.94
N GLY A 494 -39.59 -50.64 -58.49
CA GLY A 494 -38.15 -50.84 -58.30
C GLY A 494 -37.86 -52.06 -57.44
N GLU A 495 -36.59 -52.44 -57.39
CA GLU A 495 -36.11 -53.58 -56.61
C GLU A 495 -35.04 -53.08 -55.65
N TYR A 496 -35.26 -53.32 -54.36
CA TYR A 496 -34.24 -53.15 -53.34
C TYR A 496 -33.07 -54.10 -53.63
N GLN A 497 -31.84 -53.58 -53.69
CA GLN A 497 -30.66 -54.38 -54.03
C GLN A 497 -29.86 -54.76 -52.78
N TRP A 498 -29.37 -53.79 -52.00
CA TRP A 498 -28.60 -53.98 -50.76
C TRP A 498 -28.49 -52.64 -50.01
N GLY A 499 -28.19 -52.66 -48.70
CA GLY A 499 -28.16 -51.44 -47.86
C GLY A 499 -28.95 -51.54 -46.55
N THR A 500 -29.43 -50.42 -46.04
CA THR A 500 -30.39 -50.36 -44.92
C THR A 500 -31.60 -49.48 -45.26
N LEU A 501 -32.66 -50.07 -45.81
CA LEU A 501 -33.89 -49.33 -46.16
C LEU A 501 -35.02 -49.42 -45.14
N LYS A 502 -34.72 -49.53 -43.83
CA LYS A 502 -35.75 -49.85 -42.81
C LYS A 502 -36.16 -48.72 -41.88
N SER A 503 -35.55 -47.56 -41.98
CA SER A 503 -35.90 -46.25 -41.41
C SER A 503 -34.63 -45.43 -41.58
N PHE A 504 -34.71 -44.17 -41.99
CA PHE A 504 -33.52 -43.31 -42.17
C PHE A 504 -32.90 -42.94 -40.81
N LYS A 505 -32.61 -43.92 -39.95
CA LYS A 505 -32.11 -43.73 -38.58
C LYS A 505 -30.62 -43.40 -38.53
N GLU A 506 -29.88 -43.69 -39.59
CA GLU A 506 -28.47 -43.33 -39.74
C GLU A 506 -28.24 -42.77 -41.15
N VAL A 507 -27.58 -41.62 -41.25
CA VAL A 507 -27.13 -41.02 -42.51
C VAL A 507 -25.89 -41.79 -42.93
N ASP A 508 -26.03 -42.75 -43.84
CA ASP A 508 -24.86 -43.37 -44.48
C ASP A 508 -24.53 -42.65 -45.79
N SER A 509 -23.24 -42.61 -46.12
CA SER A 509 -22.69 -41.76 -47.17
C SER A 509 -22.31 -42.52 -48.44
N ASP A 510 -22.74 -43.78 -48.64
CA ASP A 510 -22.55 -44.53 -49.89
C ASP A 510 -23.33 -45.89 -49.89
N THR A 511 -24.58 -45.94 -50.37
CA THR A 511 -25.35 -47.21 -50.46
C THR A 511 -26.30 -47.26 -51.65
N TYR A 512 -26.39 -48.39 -52.37
CA TYR A 512 -27.22 -48.62 -53.57
C TYR A 512 -28.66 -49.09 -53.28
N ASP A 513 -29.60 -48.15 -53.12
CA ASP A 513 -30.81 -48.49 -52.38
C ASP A 513 -32.02 -48.94 -53.19
N ILE A 514 -32.28 -48.43 -54.41
CA ILE A 514 -33.40 -48.92 -55.24
C ILE A 514 -33.01 -48.94 -56.71
N LYS A 515 -33.03 -50.13 -57.33
CA LYS A 515 -32.84 -50.29 -58.77
C LYS A 515 -34.13 -50.07 -59.52
N SER A 516 -34.07 -49.30 -60.61
CA SER A 516 -35.23 -49.00 -61.44
C SER A 516 -35.82 -50.26 -62.06
N HIS A 517 -37.15 -50.38 -62.05
CA HIS A 517 -37.87 -51.46 -62.71
C HIS A 517 -38.48 -50.98 -64.03
N ARG A 518 -38.72 -51.88 -64.99
CA ARG A 518 -39.34 -51.54 -66.28
C ARG A 518 -40.83 -51.32 -66.11
N ILE A 519 -41.32 -50.19 -66.60
CA ILE A 519 -42.74 -49.87 -66.71
C ILE A 519 -43.11 -49.61 -68.17
N ALA A 520 -44.40 -49.41 -68.46
CA ALA A 520 -44.92 -49.23 -69.83
C ALA A 520 -44.14 -48.17 -70.63
N ASP A 521 -43.84 -47.04 -70.00
CA ASP A 521 -43.27 -45.86 -70.68
C ASP A 521 -41.77 -45.63 -70.38
N GLY A 522 -41.10 -46.57 -69.69
CA GLY A 522 -39.67 -46.48 -69.42
C GLY A 522 -39.21 -47.27 -68.20
N ARG A 523 -38.36 -46.65 -67.38
CA ARG A 523 -37.81 -47.20 -66.13
C ARG A 523 -38.16 -46.27 -64.96
N SER A 524 -38.60 -46.84 -63.83
CA SER A 524 -38.98 -46.05 -62.66
C SER A 524 -38.46 -46.67 -61.36
N THR A 525 -38.10 -45.81 -60.41
CA THR A 525 -38.14 -46.11 -58.98
C THR A 525 -39.29 -45.30 -58.37
N ASP A 526 -40.02 -45.88 -57.44
CA ASP A 526 -41.13 -45.20 -56.79
C ASP A 526 -41.31 -45.76 -55.38
N TRP A 527 -41.09 -44.92 -54.37
CA TRP A 527 -41.11 -45.31 -52.98
C TRP A 527 -41.66 -44.18 -52.12
N TYR A 528 -42.16 -44.52 -50.95
CA TYR A 528 -42.60 -43.55 -49.96
C TYR A 528 -42.13 -43.94 -48.57
N ALA A 529 -41.90 -42.93 -47.75
CA ALA A 529 -41.48 -43.06 -46.36
C ALA A 529 -42.53 -42.45 -45.44
N THR A 530 -42.66 -43.02 -44.25
CA THR A 530 -43.59 -42.55 -43.21
C THR A 530 -42.87 -42.25 -41.91
N THR A 531 -43.35 -41.30 -41.13
CA THR A 531 -42.95 -41.07 -39.74
C THR A 531 -44.17 -40.71 -38.89
N THR A 532 -44.02 -40.78 -37.57
CA THR A 532 -45.05 -40.36 -36.60
C THR A 532 -44.48 -39.24 -35.74
N ILE A 533 -45.09 -38.06 -35.81
CA ILE A 533 -44.75 -36.95 -34.93
C ILE A 533 -45.62 -37.01 -33.68
N LEU A 534 -44.97 -37.26 -32.53
CA LEU A 534 -45.64 -37.43 -31.24
C LEU A 534 -46.03 -36.10 -30.60
N ASP A 535 -45.26 -35.04 -30.91
CA ASP A 535 -45.55 -33.68 -30.49
C ASP A 535 -46.32 -32.97 -31.62
N TRP A 536 -47.61 -33.29 -31.77
CA TRP A 536 -48.51 -32.47 -32.58
C TRP A 536 -49.05 -31.33 -31.72
N PRO A 537 -48.40 -30.16 -31.61
CA PRO A 537 -49.04 -29.06 -30.93
C PRO A 537 -50.16 -28.55 -31.82
N ALA A 538 -51.31 -28.21 -31.23
CA ALA A 538 -52.37 -27.47 -31.90
C ALA A 538 -51.91 -26.11 -32.48
N SER A 539 -50.66 -25.71 -32.20
CA SER A 539 -50.01 -24.46 -32.57
C SER A 539 -48.84 -24.61 -33.56
N MET A 540 -48.71 -25.74 -34.28
CA MET A 540 -47.67 -25.90 -35.31
C MET A 540 -47.75 -24.76 -36.34
N SER A 541 -46.68 -23.99 -36.41
CA SER A 541 -46.57 -22.80 -37.26
C SER A 541 -45.84 -23.07 -38.57
N GLU A 542 -44.92 -24.04 -38.56
CA GLU A 542 -44.09 -24.38 -39.72
C GLU A 542 -43.78 -25.88 -39.76
N LEU A 543 -43.83 -26.44 -40.98
CA LEU A 543 -43.33 -27.77 -41.29
C LEU A 543 -42.28 -27.66 -42.40
N SER A 544 -41.08 -28.13 -42.14
CA SER A 544 -39.98 -28.16 -43.11
C SER A 544 -39.62 -29.61 -43.46
N LEU A 545 -39.55 -29.95 -44.74
CA LEU A 545 -39.09 -31.25 -45.25
C LEU A 545 -37.71 -31.08 -45.88
N SER A 546 -36.78 -31.96 -45.57
CA SER A 546 -35.48 -32.03 -46.25
C SER A 546 -35.23 -33.44 -46.76
N TYR A 547 -34.97 -33.58 -48.06
CA TYR A 547 -34.57 -34.82 -48.73
C TYR A 547 -33.24 -34.61 -49.45
N LYS A 548 -32.33 -35.56 -49.34
CA LYS A 548 -31.04 -35.58 -50.04
C LYS A 548 -30.85 -36.95 -50.68
N GLY A 549 -30.60 -36.98 -51.98
CA GLY A 549 -30.37 -38.23 -52.72
C GLY A 549 -29.83 -38.02 -54.12
N GLN A 550 -29.45 -39.10 -54.79
CA GLN A 550 -28.82 -39.09 -56.11
C GLN A 550 -29.24 -40.29 -56.97
N TYR A 551 -28.87 -40.28 -58.25
CA TYR A 551 -29.11 -41.39 -59.19
C TYR A 551 -27.87 -41.77 -60.00
N SER A 552 -27.77 -43.04 -60.38
CA SER A 552 -26.59 -43.59 -61.08
C SER A 552 -26.40 -43.11 -62.52
N ILE A 553 -27.37 -42.38 -63.07
CA ILE A 553 -27.28 -41.80 -64.41
C ILE A 553 -27.85 -40.38 -64.41
N LYS A 554 -27.40 -39.58 -65.39
CA LYS A 554 -27.97 -38.26 -65.67
C LYS A 554 -29.31 -38.35 -66.37
N ASN A 555 -30.07 -37.26 -66.27
CA ASN A 555 -31.36 -37.04 -66.90
C ASN A 555 -32.49 -37.92 -66.34
N VAL A 556 -32.41 -38.26 -65.05
CA VAL A 556 -33.54 -38.87 -64.34
C VAL A 556 -34.53 -37.76 -63.95
N MET A 557 -35.81 -37.94 -64.23
CA MET A 557 -36.86 -37.05 -63.75
C MET A 557 -37.21 -37.45 -62.31
N GLN A 558 -36.78 -36.64 -61.33
CA GLN A 558 -37.15 -36.79 -59.93
C GLN A 558 -38.46 -36.04 -59.66
N SER A 559 -39.36 -36.65 -58.89
CA SER A 559 -40.56 -36.01 -58.36
C SER A 559 -40.72 -36.34 -56.88
N LEU A 560 -40.88 -35.32 -56.06
CA LEU A 560 -41.11 -35.40 -54.62
C LEU A 560 -42.56 -35.00 -54.32
N TYR A 561 -43.26 -35.82 -53.54
CA TYR A 561 -44.64 -35.58 -53.16
C TYR A 561 -44.83 -35.69 -51.65
N LEU A 562 -45.83 -35.00 -51.14
CA LEU A 562 -46.29 -35.11 -49.76
C LEU A 562 -47.74 -35.58 -49.73
N TYR A 563 -48.07 -36.49 -48.82
CA TYR A 563 -49.41 -37.06 -48.77
C TYR A 563 -50.37 -36.11 -48.07
N ASN A 564 -51.42 -35.70 -48.78
CA ASN A 564 -52.47 -34.84 -48.28
C ASN A 564 -53.59 -35.71 -47.68
N TYR A 565 -53.67 -35.75 -46.36
CA TYR A 565 -54.65 -36.55 -45.63
C TYR A 565 -56.08 -36.02 -45.77
N LYS A 566 -56.27 -34.75 -46.15
CA LYS A 566 -57.61 -34.19 -46.38
C LYS A 566 -58.19 -34.62 -47.73
N THR A 567 -57.34 -34.75 -48.76
CA THR A 567 -57.78 -35.10 -50.12
C THR A 567 -57.50 -36.56 -50.49
N ALA A 568 -56.77 -37.30 -49.65
CA ALA A 568 -56.28 -38.65 -49.91
C ALA A 568 -55.44 -38.76 -51.20
N ASN A 569 -54.70 -37.70 -51.54
CA ASN A 569 -53.87 -37.63 -52.74
C ASN A 569 -52.42 -37.24 -52.42
N TRP A 570 -51.52 -37.50 -53.37
CA TRP A 570 -50.13 -37.04 -53.31
C TRP A 570 -50.00 -35.67 -53.96
N ASP A 571 -49.71 -34.64 -53.17
CA ASP A 571 -49.42 -33.29 -53.66
C ASP A 571 -47.96 -33.22 -54.13
N LEU A 572 -47.72 -32.73 -55.36
CA LEU A 572 -46.37 -32.56 -55.89
C LEU A 572 -45.68 -31.38 -55.21
N LEU A 573 -44.57 -31.64 -54.52
CA LEU A 573 -43.73 -30.61 -53.90
C LEU A 573 -42.64 -30.11 -54.85
N ASP A 574 -41.99 -31.02 -55.55
CA ASP A 574 -40.87 -30.70 -56.43
C ASP A 574 -40.81 -31.68 -57.61
N LYS A 575 -40.47 -31.17 -58.79
CA LYS A 575 -40.22 -32.00 -59.98
C LYS A 575 -39.09 -31.39 -60.79
N ARG A 576 -38.03 -32.16 -61.02
CA ARG A 576 -36.86 -31.70 -61.77
C ARG A 576 -36.15 -32.84 -62.47
N THR A 577 -35.39 -32.50 -63.49
CA THR A 577 -34.44 -33.43 -64.11
C THR A 577 -33.11 -33.32 -63.38
N VAL A 578 -32.57 -34.44 -62.89
CA VAL A 578 -31.33 -34.49 -62.10
C VAL A 578 -30.19 -35.16 -62.86
N GLY A 579 -28.96 -34.69 -62.62
CA GLY A 579 -27.71 -35.19 -63.20
C GLY A 579 -27.15 -36.41 -62.46
N ASN A 580 -25.90 -36.78 -62.77
CA ASN A 580 -25.16 -37.91 -62.17
C ASN A 580 -24.01 -37.47 -61.25
N THR A 581 -24.09 -36.29 -60.64
CA THR A 581 -23.06 -35.74 -59.73
C THR A 581 -23.65 -35.49 -58.36
N ASP A 582 -22.83 -35.63 -57.31
CA ASP A 582 -23.09 -35.58 -55.87
C ASP A 582 -24.43 -34.96 -55.42
N ASP A 583 -25.17 -35.73 -54.61
CA ASP A 583 -26.39 -35.44 -53.86
C ASP A 583 -27.22 -34.20 -54.23
N VAL A 584 -28.41 -34.46 -54.77
CA VAL A 584 -29.45 -33.45 -54.92
C VAL A 584 -30.17 -33.27 -53.59
N THR A 585 -29.96 -32.11 -52.96
CA THR A 585 -30.74 -31.67 -51.80
C THR A 585 -32.01 -30.94 -52.26
N VAL A 586 -33.16 -31.40 -51.78
CA VAL A 586 -34.46 -30.75 -51.89
C VAL A 586 -34.93 -30.40 -50.48
N SER A 587 -35.07 -29.12 -50.20
CA SER A 587 -35.69 -28.63 -48.97
C SER A 587 -36.95 -27.85 -49.31
N ALA A 588 -38.05 -28.15 -48.61
CA ALA A 588 -39.34 -27.49 -48.79
C ALA A 588 -39.84 -27.01 -47.43
N VAL A 589 -40.06 -25.71 -47.30
CA VAL A 589 -40.69 -25.10 -46.13
C VAL A 589 -42.18 -24.91 -46.43
N ILE A 590 -43.04 -25.49 -45.60
CA ILE A 590 -44.49 -25.48 -45.74
C ILE A 590 -45.07 -24.58 -44.64
N ASN A 591 -45.32 -23.33 -45.00
CA ASN A 591 -45.76 -22.29 -44.07
C ASN A 591 -47.29 -22.12 -44.00
N LEU A 592 -48.06 -22.86 -44.82
CA LEU A 592 -49.51 -22.70 -44.92
C LEU A 592 -50.21 -24.05 -44.84
N SER A 593 -51.04 -24.22 -43.81
CA SER A 593 -51.84 -25.44 -43.53
C SER A 593 -51.02 -26.74 -43.44
N PRO A 594 -50.01 -26.85 -42.55
CA PRO A 594 -49.29 -28.11 -42.33
C PRO A 594 -50.22 -29.22 -41.83
N ASP A 595 -51.35 -28.86 -41.22
CA ASP A 595 -52.43 -29.73 -40.75
C ASP A 595 -53.03 -30.65 -41.82
N LYS A 596 -52.92 -30.30 -43.12
CA LYS A 596 -53.41 -31.19 -44.19
C LYS A 596 -52.44 -32.32 -44.54
N TYR A 597 -51.17 -32.22 -44.14
CA TYR A 597 -50.12 -33.19 -44.48
C TYR A 597 -49.80 -34.17 -43.36
N VAL A 598 -50.52 -34.08 -42.25
CA VAL A 598 -50.34 -34.96 -41.10
C VAL A 598 -51.69 -35.56 -40.72
N SER A 599 -51.68 -36.84 -40.40
CA SER A 599 -52.88 -37.55 -39.97
C SER A 599 -53.31 -37.11 -38.57
N PRO A 600 -54.57 -37.39 -38.16
CA PRO A 600 -55.01 -37.17 -36.78
C PRO A 600 -54.18 -37.89 -35.70
N LYS A 601 -53.36 -38.88 -36.10
CA LYS A 601 -52.46 -39.62 -35.21
C LYS A 601 -51.00 -39.18 -35.32
N GLY A 602 -50.72 -38.05 -36.00
CA GLY A 602 -49.35 -37.56 -36.19
C GLY A 602 -48.58 -38.24 -37.33
N GLU A 603 -49.23 -39.07 -38.15
CA GLU A 603 -48.54 -39.77 -39.25
C GLU A 603 -48.29 -38.82 -40.43
N MET A 604 -47.09 -38.86 -41.00
CA MET A 604 -46.70 -38.11 -42.20
C MET A 604 -46.16 -39.05 -43.27
N LYS A 605 -46.36 -38.73 -44.56
CA LYS A 605 -45.78 -39.49 -45.69
C LYS A 605 -45.19 -38.62 -46.77
N VAL A 606 -44.02 -39.00 -47.25
CA VAL A 606 -43.34 -38.42 -48.40
C VAL A 606 -43.08 -39.49 -49.44
N ARG A 607 -43.27 -39.17 -50.72
CA ARG A 607 -43.04 -40.09 -51.85
C ARG A 607 -41.99 -39.50 -52.78
N VAL A 608 -41.03 -40.32 -53.17
CA VAL A 608 -39.98 -39.97 -54.12
C VAL A 608 -40.09 -40.91 -55.31
N ARG A 609 -40.16 -40.31 -56.50
CA ARG A 609 -40.23 -41.05 -57.77
C ARG A 609 -39.12 -40.60 -58.70
N GLY A 610 -38.30 -41.55 -59.15
CA GLY A 610 -37.35 -41.36 -60.25
C GLY A 610 -37.90 -41.99 -61.52
N PHE A 611 -37.76 -41.33 -62.66
CA PHE A 611 -38.17 -41.87 -63.97
C PHE A 611 -37.14 -41.55 -65.06
N HIS A 612 -36.85 -42.53 -65.91
CA HIS A 612 -36.01 -42.35 -67.10
C HIS A 612 -36.59 -43.17 -68.26
N THR A 613 -36.59 -42.62 -69.48
CA THR A 613 -37.24 -43.23 -70.65
C THR A 613 -36.64 -44.58 -71.05
N ASN A 614 -35.31 -44.70 -71.13
CA ASN A 614 -34.69 -45.88 -71.77
C ASN A 614 -33.69 -46.69 -70.90
N ARG A 615 -32.92 -46.04 -70.00
CA ARG A 615 -31.82 -46.68 -69.27
C ARG A 615 -32.24 -47.10 -67.87
N ASN A 616 -31.71 -48.24 -67.43
CA ASN A 616 -31.74 -48.62 -66.02
C ASN A 616 -30.90 -47.63 -65.21
N PHE A 617 -31.34 -47.38 -63.98
CA PHE A 617 -30.64 -46.56 -63.03
C PHE A 617 -30.88 -47.07 -61.61
N GLU A 618 -30.05 -46.60 -60.69
CA GLU A 618 -30.16 -46.83 -59.26
C GLU A 618 -30.43 -45.49 -58.60
N CYS A 619 -31.20 -45.52 -57.53
CA CYS A 619 -31.56 -44.38 -56.69
C CYS A 619 -30.90 -44.56 -55.32
N TRP A 620 -30.39 -43.46 -54.79
CA TRP A 620 -29.69 -43.36 -53.52
C TRP A 620 -30.35 -42.29 -52.67
N ALA A 621 -30.70 -42.61 -51.43
CA ALA A 621 -31.39 -41.70 -50.54
C ALA A 621 -30.58 -41.53 -49.26
N ASN A 622 -29.86 -40.41 -49.16
CA ASN A 622 -28.82 -40.21 -48.15
C ASN A 622 -29.39 -39.57 -46.87
N ALA A 623 -30.40 -38.70 -47.00
CA ALA A 623 -31.06 -38.11 -45.85
C ALA A 623 -32.52 -37.78 -46.15
N LEU A 624 -33.35 -37.93 -45.13
CA LEU A 624 -34.74 -37.49 -45.14
C LEU A 624 -35.14 -37.09 -43.72
N SER A 625 -35.62 -35.87 -43.54
CA SER A 625 -36.10 -35.39 -42.24
C SER A 625 -37.25 -34.40 -42.36
N TRP A 626 -38.04 -34.32 -41.29
CA TRP A 626 -39.02 -33.26 -41.07
C TRP A 626 -38.60 -32.41 -39.88
N THR A 627 -38.72 -31.10 -39.97
CA THR A 627 -38.54 -30.17 -38.84
C THR A 627 -39.85 -29.45 -38.56
N VAL A 628 -40.27 -29.42 -37.30
CA VAL A 628 -41.55 -28.86 -36.86
C VAL A 628 -41.30 -27.71 -35.88
N ARG A 629 -42.00 -26.59 -36.06
CA ARG A 629 -41.91 -25.40 -35.20
C ARG A 629 -43.25 -24.93 -34.66
#